data_AF-A0A4R1KQA6-F1
#
_entry.id   AF-A0A4R1KQA6-F1
#
_cell.length_a   1.000
_cell.length_b   1.000
_cell.length_c   1.000
_cell.angle_alpha   90.00
_cell.angle_beta   90.00
_cell.angle_gamma   90.00
#
_symmetry.space_group_name_H-M   'P 1'
#
loop_
_entity.id
_entity.type
_entity.pdbx_description
1 polymer ?
#
loop_
_entity_poly.entity_id
_entity_poly.type
_entity_poly.pdbx_seq_one_letter_code
_entity_poly.pdbx_strand_id
1 'polypeptide(L)'
;MNMDLIDNLYISLIQNFFRATILYLPNTLVDVIEDESDKETLYPHTNKAFIIERNGNNYFLSPEQQSLSHVSHKRIVLEDNMFKLLRYKDEATPSSFQFLLEKYLEQLKGCIYIFEWLYEHIDAYLVTSETDFKKTFELQVNILIEHLKSVKIRFGVQKEDKDVNTIAYEALEELEKIVTEKELSKAFSKTPAANSHRTSKKLYLKMLKQETMKKSEQSILESVFNVKF
;
A
#
# COMPACT_ATOMS: atom_id res chain seq x y z
N MET A 1 10.64 20.49 -22.75
CA MET A 1 10.78 19.69 -21.50
C MET A 1 10.61 18.24 -21.90
N ASN A 2 11.58 17.37 -21.58
CA ASN A 2 11.59 15.98 -22.05
C ASN A 2 10.46 15.19 -21.34
N MET A 3 9.66 14.42 -22.08
CA MET A 3 8.47 13.72 -21.55
C MET A 3 8.86 12.75 -20.41
N ASP A 4 10.01 12.07 -20.59
CA ASP A 4 10.63 11.20 -19.58
C ASP A 4 10.89 11.90 -18.24
N LEU A 5 11.13 13.21 -18.23
CA LEU A 5 11.46 13.95 -17.01
C LEU A 5 10.21 14.21 -16.15
N ILE A 6 9.06 14.42 -16.80
CA ILE A 6 7.78 14.62 -16.12
C ILE A 6 7.26 13.30 -15.56
N ASP A 7 7.39 12.22 -16.33
CA ASP A 7 6.98 10.88 -15.90
C ASP A 7 7.81 10.43 -14.69
N ASN A 8 9.14 10.65 -14.73
CA ASN A 8 10.01 10.34 -13.58
C ASN A 8 9.67 11.17 -12.34
N LEU A 9 9.33 12.45 -12.51
CA LEU A 9 8.86 13.29 -11.41
C LEU A 9 7.56 12.73 -10.82
N TYR A 10 6.58 12.42 -11.67
CA TYR A 10 5.28 11.90 -11.25
C TYR A 10 5.41 10.57 -10.50
N ILE A 11 6.18 9.63 -11.04
CA ILE A 11 6.49 8.35 -10.39
C ILE A 11 7.14 8.58 -9.02
N SER A 12 8.12 9.50 -8.94
CA SER A 12 8.77 9.82 -7.67
C SER A 12 7.79 10.39 -6.64
N LEU A 13 6.85 11.24 -7.05
CA LEU A 13 5.85 11.83 -6.15
C LEU A 13 4.94 10.74 -5.58
N ILE A 14 4.48 9.81 -6.42
CA ILE A 14 3.60 8.70 -6.01
C ILE A 14 4.32 7.73 -5.08
N GLN A 15 5.56 7.35 -5.40
CA GLN A 15 6.34 6.44 -4.55
C GLN A 15 6.48 6.97 -3.11
N ASN A 16 6.58 8.28 -2.95
CA ASN A 16 6.65 8.93 -1.64
C ASN A 16 5.33 8.77 -0.83
N PHE A 17 4.19 8.48 -1.46
CA PHE A 17 2.95 8.10 -0.76
C PHE A 17 3.01 6.70 -0.12
N PHE A 18 3.91 5.83 -0.54
CA PHE A 18 4.07 4.49 0.02
C PHE A 18 5.35 4.31 0.84
N ARG A 19 6.26 5.29 0.88
CA ARG A 19 7.44 5.25 1.75
C ARG A 19 7.12 5.67 3.18
N ALA A 20 7.85 5.11 4.14
CA ALA A 20 7.63 5.33 5.58
C ALA A 20 6.16 5.07 5.99
N THR A 21 5.62 3.94 5.55
CA THR A 21 4.23 3.54 5.80
C THR A 21 4.12 2.21 6.50
N ILE A 22 2.97 2.00 7.14
CA ILE A 22 2.49 0.69 7.57
C ILE A 22 1.30 0.28 6.69
N LEU A 23 1.28 -1.00 6.30
CA LEU A 23 0.27 -1.59 5.43
C LEU A 23 -0.03 -3.03 5.87
N TYR A 24 -1.15 -3.56 5.41
CA TYR A 24 -1.42 -5.00 5.39
C TYR A 24 -2.20 -5.35 4.12
N LEU A 25 -2.12 -6.61 3.68
CA LEU A 25 -2.91 -7.12 2.56
C LEU A 25 -4.06 -7.99 3.10
N PRO A 26 -5.31 -7.53 3.07
CA PRO A 26 -6.45 -8.36 3.37
C PRO A 26 -6.51 -9.59 2.46
N ASN A 27 -6.79 -10.77 3.02
CA ASN A 27 -6.98 -11.97 2.22
C ASN A 27 -8.18 -11.87 1.24
N THR A 28 -9.19 -11.06 1.58
CA THR A 28 -10.34 -10.77 0.71
C THR A 28 -9.94 -10.06 -0.59
N LEU A 29 -8.86 -9.28 -0.60
CA LEU A 29 -8.31 -8.69 -1.82
C LEU A 29 -7.56 -9.71 -2.68
N VAL A 30 -7.02 -10.77 -2.08
CA VAL A 30 -6.38 -11.86 -2.84
C VAL A 30 -7.43 -12.79 -3.44
N ASP A 31 -8.57 -12.96 -2.79
CA ASP A 31 -9.67 -13.81 -3.28
C ASP A 31 -10.22 -13.39 -4.65
N VAL A 32 -10.08 -12.11 -5.00
CA VAL A 32 -10.58 -11.53 -6.26
C VAL A 32 -9.56 -11.55 -7.41
N ILE A 33 -8.36 -12.07 -7.17
CA ILE A 33 -7.36 -12.21 -8.23
C ILE A 33 -7.75 -13.41 -9.10
N GLU A 34 -7.89 -13.24 -10.41
CA GLU A 34 -8.28 -14.35 -11.30
C GLU A 34 -7.17 -15.41 -11.42
N ASP A 35 -5.91 -14.98 -11.44
CA ASP A 35 -4.74 -15.85 -11.58
C ASP A 35 -4.45 -16.62 -10.28
N GLU A 36 -4.58 -17.95 -10.35
CA GLU A 36 -4.34 -18.83 -9.20
C GLU A 36 -2.86 -18.90 -8.77
N SER A 37 -1.92 -18.64 -9.68
CA SER A 37 -0.49 -18.61 -9.34
C SER A 37 -0.13 -17.35 -8.54
N ASP A 38 -0.73 -16.21 -8.88
CA ASP A 38 -0.60 -14.97 -8.11
C ASP A 38 -1.28 -15.11 -6.74
N LYS A 39 -2.46 -15.74 -6.68
CA LYS A 39 -3.12 -16.09 -5.41
C LYS A 39 -2.24 -16.96 -4.53
N GLU A 40 -1.69 -18.07 -5.04
CA GLU A 40 -0.82 -18.97 -4.27
C GLU A 40 0.43 -18.22 -3.75
N THR A 41 0.91 -17.22 -4.49
CA THR A 41 2.07 -16.40 -4.12
C THR A 41 1.74 -15.36 -3.05
N LEU A 42 0.58 -14.70 -3.11
CA LEU A 42 0.22 -13.58 -2.23
C LEU A 42 -0.45 -14.03 -0.93
N TYR A 43 -1.22 -15.11 -0.96
CA TYR A 43 -1.95 -15.63 0.20
C TYR A 43 -1.11 -15.76 1.48
N PRO A 44 0.15 -16.26 1.43
CA PRO A 44 1.01 -16.40 2.61
C PRO A 44 1.36 -15.08 3.29
N HIS A 45 1.22 -13.96 2.58
CA HIS A 45 1.54 -12.61 3.03
C HIS A 45 0.29 -11.82 3.47
N THR A 46 -0.90 -12.42 3.37
CA THR A 46 -2.15 -11.78 3.77
C THR A 46 -2.29 -11.67 5.29
N ASN A 47 -3.10 -10.70 5.73
CA ASN A 47 -3.47 -10.49 7.13
C ASN A 47 -2.25 -10.34 8.06
N LYS A 48 -1.17 -9.77 7.52
CA LYS A 48 0.07 -9.45 8.21
C LYS A 48 0.42 -7.99 7.98
N ALA A 49 0.73 -7.29 9.05
CA ALA A 49 1.27 -5.94 8.95
C ALA A 49 2.70 -5.98 8.42
N PHE A 50 3.02 -5.04 7.54
CA PHE A 50 4.37 -4.80 7.06
C PHE A 50 4.64 -3.31 6.96
N ILE A 51 5.92 -2.95 7.07
CA ILE A 51 6.40 -1.58 6.91
C ILE A 51 7.10 -1.45 5.57
N ILE A 52 6.92 -0.30 4.94
CA ILE A 52 7.79 0.18 3.88
C ILE A 52 8.61 1.33 4.48
N GLU A 53 9.91 1.14 4.58
CA GLU A 53 10.84 2.14 5.10
C GLU A 53 10.98 3.34 4.14
N ARG A 54 11.64 4.40 4.61
CA ARG A 54 11.93 5.58 3.80
C ARG A 54 12.77 5.26 2.55
N ASN A 55 13.68 4.30 2.65
CA ASN A 55 14.55 3.85 1.56
C ASN A 55 13.84 2.91 0.56
N GLY A 56 12.60 2.47 0.86
CA GLY A 56 11.84 1.51 0.05
C GLY A 56 12.03 0.05 0.45
N ASN A 57 12.93 -0.27 1.38
CA ASN A 57 13.00 -1.60 1.99
C ASN A 57 11.70 -1.90 2.72
N ASN A 58 11.35 -3.17 2.83
CA ASN A 58 10.14 -3.59 3.50
C ASN A 58 10.37 -4.87 4.30
N TYR A 59 9.59 -5.01 5.38
CA TYR A 59 9.60 -6.19 6.23
C TYR A 59 8.27 -6.34 6.96
N PHE A 60 7.90 -7.58 7.28
CA PHE A 60 6.74 -7.88 8.10
C PHE A 60 7.00 -7.54 9.56
N LEU A 61 6.01 -6.95 10.21
CA LEU A 61 6.05 -6.70 11.64
C LEU A 61 5.68 -7.95 12.42
N SER A 62 6.46 -8.23 13.45
CA SER A 62 6.03 -9.13 14.53
C SER A 62 5.07 -8.37 15.44
N PRO A 63 4.08 -9.04 16.08
CA PRO A 63 3.09 -8.38 16.93
C PRO A 63 3.70 -7.45 17.98
N GLU A 64 4.85 -7.83 18.56
CA GLU A 64 5.53 -7.14 19.65
C GLU A 64 6.40 -5.94 19.21
N GLN A 65 6.52 -5.69 17.90
CA GLN A 65 7.37 -4.62 17.37
C GLN A 65 6.65 -3.27 17.33
N GLN A 66 7.27 -2.25 17.92
CA GLN A 66 6.77 -0.87 17.83
C GLN A 66 6.82 -0.37 16.39
N SER A 67 5.70 0.19 15.94
CA SER A 67 5.53 0.63 14.54
C SER A 67 5.44 2.16 14.39
N LEU A 68 5.11 2.87 15.47
CA LEU A 68 4.84 4.31 15.45
C LEU A 68 6.04 5.16 15.00
N SER A 69 7.26 4.79 15.42
CA SER A 69 8.49 5.50 15.08
C SER A 69 8.77 5.50 13.57
N HIS A 70 8.33 4.48 12.84
CA HIS A 70 8.55 4.37 11.41
C HIS A 70 7.70 5.36 10.62
N VAL A 71 6.41 5.49 10.96
CA VAL A 71 5.48 6.42 10.31
C VAL A 71 5.80 7.88 10.64
N SER A 72 6.51 8.17 11.73
CA SER A 72 6.90 9.55 12.07
C SER A 72 7.69 10.26 10.96
N HIS A 73 8.46 9.51 10.17
CA HIS A 73 9.25 10.03 9.04
C HIS A 73 8.41 10.35 7.80
N LYS A 74 7.12 9.97 7.78
CA LYS A 74 6.22 10.19 6.64
C LYS A 74 6.10 11.66 6.28
N ARG A 75 6.02 12.55 7.28
CA ARG A 75 5.96 14.00 7.07
C ARG A 75 7.13 14.51 6.23
N ILE A 76 8.35 14.07 6.56
CA ILE A 76 9.58 14.45 5.85
C ILE A 76 9.54 13.99 4.39
N VAL A 77 9.04 12.77 4.14
CA VAL A 77 8.90 12.22 2.79
C VAL A 77 7.86 13.01 1.97
N LEU A 78 6.78 13.46 2.59
CA LEU A 78 5.75 14.26 1.93
C LEU A 78 6.16 15.72 1.73
N GLU A 79 7.00 16.28 2.61
CA GLU A 79 7.64 17.58 2.41
C GLU A 79 8.55 17.58 1.18
N ASP A 80 9.28 16.49 0.92
CA ASP A 80 10.04 16.32 -0.33
C ASP A 80 9.14 16.43 -1.58
N ASN A 81 7.92 15.89 -1.53
CA ASN A 81 6.93 16.10 -2.60
C ASN A 81 6.56 17.59 -2.75
N MET A 82 6.39 18.32 -1.64
CA MET A 82 6.12 19.77 -1.70
C MET A 82 7.24 20.53 -2.38
N PHE A 83 8.50 20.24 -2.04
CA PHE A 83 9.65 20.91 -2.66
C PHE A 83 9.75 20.59 -4.15
N LYS A 84 9.51 19.33 -4.53
CA LYS A 84 9.49 18.91 -5.94
C LYS A 84 8.40 19.63 -6.74
N LEU A 85 7.18 19.72 -6.19
CA LEU A 85 6.07 20.43 -6.83
C LEU A 85 6.35 21.93 -6.95
N LEU A 86 6.95 22.56 -5.94
CA LEU A 86 7.33 23.97 -6.00
C LEU A 86 8.37 24.23 -7.09
N ARG A 87 9.43 23.41 -7.15
CA ARG A 87 10.45 23.54 -8.20
C ARG A 87 9.86 23.35 -9.59
N TYR A 88 9.01 22.33 -9.76
CA TYR A 88 8.36 22.08 -11.03
C TYR A 88 7.43 23.24 -11.43
N LYS A 89 6.74 23.87 -10.47
CA LYS A 89 5.93 25.07 -10.73
C LYS A 89 6.74 26.21 -11.32
N ASP A 90 7.96 26.42 -10.81
CA ASP A 90 8.83 27.50 -11.26
C ASP A 90 9.42 27.24 -12.66
N GLU A 91 9.60 25.96 -13.03
CA GLU A 91 10.21 25.52 -14.29
C GLU A 91 9.20 25.26 -15.42
N ALA A 92 7.96 24.89 -15.09
CA ALA A 92 6.96 24.42 -16.03
C ALA A 92 6.02 25.54 -16.53
N THR A 93 5.33 25.28 -17.65
CA THR A 93 4.22 26.14 -18.06
C THR A 93 3.06 26.02 -17.06
N PRO A 94 2.23 27.07 -16.89
CA PRO A 94 1.08 27.00 -15.97
C PRO A 94 0.15 25.82 -16.25
N SER A 95 -0.08 25.49 -17.52
CA SER A 95 -0.93 24.35 -17.92
C SER A 95 -0.31 23.00 -17.56
N SER A 96 1.00 22.83 -17.79
CA SER A 96 1.71 21.60 -17.42
C SER A 96 1.75 21.40 -15.91
N PHE A 97 2.00 22.48 -15.16
CA PHE A 97 1.96 22.44 -13.71
C PHE A 97 0.57 22.08 -13.18
N GLN A 98 -0.47 22.72 -13.72
CA GLN A 98 -1.85 22.45 -13.31
C GLN A 98 -2.23 20.98 -13.55
N PHE A 99 -1.89 20.44 -14.72
CA PHE A 99 -2.16 19.03 -15.05
C PHE A 99 -1.48 18.07 -14.06
N LEU A 100 -0.17 18.27 -13.79
CA LEU A 100 0.55 17.43 -12.83
C LEU A 100 -0.03 17.55 -11.42
N LEU A 101 -0.38 18.76 -11.00
CA LEU A 101 -0.93 19.01 -9.67
C LEU A 101 -2.30 18.33 -9.50
N GLU A 102 -3.15 18.36 -10.53
CA GLU A 102 -4.44 17.65 -10.53
C GLU A 102 -4.24 16.15 -10.39
N LYS A 103 -3.35 15.55 -11.19
CA LYS A 103 -3.01 14.12 -11.07
C LYS A 103 -2.40 13.75 -9.73
N TYR A 104 -1.53 14.58 -9.20
CA TYR A 104 -0.96 14.39 -7.87
C TYR A 104 -2.04 14.41 -6.77
N LEU A 105 -2.99 15.34 -6.83
CA LEU A 105 -4.08 15.46 -5.86
C LEU A 105 -5.05 14.28 -5.95
N GLU A 106 -5.37 13.82 -7.17
CA GLU A 106 -6.17 12.63 -7.42
C GLU A 106 -5.55 11.39 -6.76
N GLN A 107 -4.26 11.15 -7.01
CA GLN A 107 -3.53 10.03 -6.42
C GLN A 107 -3.40 10.14 -4.89
N LEU A 108 -3.19 11.34 -4.35
CA LEU A 108 -3.15 11.56 -2.91
C LEU A 108 -4.50 11.22 -2.25
N LYS A 109 -5.62 11.61 -2.87
CA LYS A 109 -6.97 11.28 -2.39
C LYS A 109 -7.23 9.77 -2.46
N GLY A 110 -6.85 9.11 -3.55
CA GLY A 110 -6.93 7.65 -3.67
C GLY A 110 -6.09 6.92 -2.61
N CYS A 111 -4.88 7.40 -2.33
CA CYS A 111 -4.06 6.87 -1.24
C CYS A 111 -4.74 7.04 0.12
N ILE A 112 -5.23 8.25 0.44
CA ILE A 112 -5.95 8.52 1.70
C ILE A 112 -7.10 7.53 1.88
N TYR A 113 -7.92 7.34 0.86
CA TYR A 113 -9.03 6.39 0.88
C TYR A 113 -8.57 4.96 1.20
N ILE A 114 -7.51 4.47 0.54
CA ILE A 114 -6.97 3.13 0.80
C ILE A 114 -6.49 3.02 2.26
N PHE A 115 -5.74 4.01 2.75
CA PHE A 115 -5.20 3.99 4.11
C PHE A 115 -6.28 4.13 5.19
N GLU A 116 -7.32 4.93 4.95
CA GLU A 116 -8.51 5.03 5.80
C GLU A 116 -9.24 3.70 5.87
N TRP A 117 -9.48 3.06 4.71
CA TRP A 117 -10.15 1.77 4.68
C TRP A 117 -9.35 0.70 5.44
N LEU A 118 -8.02 0.65 5.25
CA LEU A 118 -7.15 -0.26 5.99
C LEU A 118 -7.22 -0.01 7.51
N TYR A 119 -7.23 1.25 7.93
CA TYR A 119 -7.37 1.63 9.33
C TYR A 119 -8.71 1.18 9.92
N GLU A 120 -9.82 1.45 9.22
CA GLU A 120 -11.16 1.09 9.69
C GLU A 120 -11.37 -0.42 9.82
N HIS A 121 -10.71 -1.20 8.97
CA HIS A 121 -10.88 -2.66 8.91
C HIS A 121 -9.77 -3.44 9.62
N ILE A 122 -8.84 -2.76 10.29
CA ILE A 122 -7.66 -3.38 10.88
C ILE A 122 -8.00 -4.53 11.84
N ASP A 123 -9.01 -4.35 12.69
CA ASP A 123 -9.41 -5.32 13.71
C ASP A 123 -10.10 -6.57 13.11
N ALA A 124 -10.56 -6.48 11.86
CA ALA A 124 -11.15 -7.61 11.14
C ALA A 124 -10.08 -8.54 10.56
N TYR A 125 -8.93 -8.00 10.17
CA TYR A 125 -7.91 -8.71 9.39
C TYR A 125 -6.65 -9.01 10.19
N LEU A 126 -6.23 -8.12 11.07
CA LEU A 126 -5.08 -8.33 11.93
C LEU A 126 -5.56 -8.82 13.29
N VAL A 127 -4.89 -9.84 13.82
CA VAL A 127 -5.07 -10.24 15.24
C VAL A 127 -4.36 -9.19 16.09
N THR A 128 -4.99 -8.02 16.22
CA THR A 128 -4.47 -6.88 16.97
C THR A 128 -4.74 -7.11 18.45
N SER A 129 -3.85 -7.84 19.13
CA SER A 129 -3.75 -7.76 20.60
C SER A 129 -3.20 -6.41 21.06
N GLU A 130 -2.65 -5.61 20.14
CA GLU A 130 -1.86 -4.43 20.46
C GLU A 130 -2.45 -3.12 19.91
N THR A 131 -2.66 -2.16 20.81
CA THR A 131 -3.14 -0.81 20.49
C THR A 131 -2.19 0.00 19.60
N ASP A 132 -0.96 -0.47 19.37
CA ASP A 132 0.09 0.26 18.65
C ASP A 132 -0.16 0.34 17.14
N PHE A 133 -0.56 -0.77 16.50
CA PHE A 133 -0.81 -0.77 15.06
C PHE A 133 -1.94 0.17 14.69
N LYS A 134 -3.07 0.10 15.41
CA LYS A 134 -4.22 0.96 15.15
C LYS A 134 -3.87 2.45 15.25
N LYS A 135 -3.13 2.84 16.29
CA LYS A 135 -2.62 4.21 16.45
C LYS A 135 -1.65 4.62 15.34
N THR A 136 -0.83 3.69 14.86
CA THR A 136 0.13 3.95 13.79
C THR A 136 -0.55 4.15 12.44
N PHE A 137 -1.57 3.34 12.13
CA PHE A 137 -2.45 3.54 10.96
C PHE A 137 -3.21 4.87 11.05
N GLU A 138 -3.78 5.20 12.22
CA GLU A 138 -4.45 6.48 12.47
C GLU A 138 -3.50 7.68 12.24
N LEU A 139 -2.30 7.61 12.80
CA LEU A 139 -1.28 8.65 12.62
C LEU A 139 -0.92 8.85 11.14
N GLN A 140 -0.76 7.76 10.39
CA GLN A 140 -0.46 7.79 8.97
C GLN A 140 -1.55 8.50 8.16
N VAL A 141 -2.81 8.15 8.41
CA VAL A 141 -3.97 8.78 7.76
C VAL A 141 -3.98 10.28 8.06
N ASN A 142 -3.82 10.67 9.33
CA ASN A 142 -3.79 12.06 9.73
C ASN A 142 -2.66 12.85 9.03
N ILE A 143 -1.47 12.27 8.90
CA ILE A 143 -0.35 12.89 8.17
C ILE A 143 -0.70 13.13 6.71
N LEU A 144 -1.35 12.18 6.04
CA LEU A 144 -1.75 12.32 4.63
C LEU A 144 -2.84 13.39 4.45
N ILE A 145 -3.83 13.44 5.34
CA ILE A 145 -4.89 14.46 5.32
C ILE A 145 -4.31 15.86 5.55
N GLU A 146 -3.41 16.02 6.52
CA GLU A 146 -2.71 17.29 6.76
C GLU A 146 -1.86 17.72 5.56
N HIS A 147 -1.23 16.77 4.89
CA HIS A 147 -0.48 17.02 3.67
C HIS A 147 -1.38 17.49 2.52
N LEU A 148 -2.52 16.83 2.32
CA LEU A 148 -3.52 17.26 1.32
C LEU A 148 -3.97 18.70 1.57
N LYS A 149 -4.26 19.06 2.83
CA LYS A 149 -4.61 20.44 3.22
C LYS A 149 -3.48 21.40 2.87
N SER A 150 -2.24 21.04 3.19
CA SER A 150 -1.05 21.86 2.94
C SER A 150 -0.80 22.08 1.43
N VAL A 151 -0.98 21.05 0.59
CA VAL A 151 -0.89 21.15 -0.87
C VAL A 151 -1.95 22.11 -1.40
N LYS A 152 -3.22 21.94 -0.99
CA LYS A 152 -4.32 22.81 -1.44
C LYS A 152 -4.10 24.28 -1.07
N ILE A 153 -3.71 24.54 0.18
CA ILE A 153 -3.43 25.89 0.67
C ILE A 153 -2.28 26.52 -0.13
N ARG A 154 -1.16 25.79 -0.30
CA ARG A 154 0.04 26.34 -0.93
C ARG A 154 -0.13 26.62 -2.42
N PHE A 155 -0.92 25.81 -3.13
CA PHE A 155 -1.13 25.95 -4.57
C PHE A 155 -2.45 26.63 -4.93
N GLY A 156 -3.21 27.14 -3.95
CA GLY A 156 -4.44 27.89 -4.18
C GLY A 156 -5.58 27.05 -4.77
N VAL A 157 -5.58 25.74 -4.52
CA VAL A 157 -6.61 24.82 -5.00
C VAL A 157 -7.80 24.89 -4.05
N GLN A 158 -8.58 25.97 -4.15
CA GLN A 158 -9.89 26.10 -3.53
C GLN A 158 -10.96 25.89 -4.61
N LYS A 159 -11.12 24.65 -5.07
CA LYS A 159 -12.36 24.23 -5.73
C LYS A 159 -13.17 23.43 -4.73
N GLU A 160 -14.49 23.56 -4.79
CA GLU A 160 -15.46 22.75 -4.04
C GLU A 160 -14.99 21.30 -4.05
N ASP A 161 -14.75 20.76 -2.86
CA ASP A 161 -14.39 19.35 -2.72
C ASP A 161 -15.57 18.54 -3.25
N LYS A 162 -15.46 18.07 -4.50
CA LYS A 162 -16.15 16.85 -4.90
C LYS A 162 -15.84 15.83 -3.80
N ASP A 163 -16.89 15.19 -3.30
CA ASP A 163 -16.82 14.22 -2.22
C ASP A 163 -15.65 13.26 -2.45
N VAL A 164 -14.90 12.96 -1.38
CA VAL A 164 -13.74 12.05 -1.42
C VAL A 164 -14.16 10.71 -2.01
N ASN A 165 -15.40 10.29 -1.76
CA ASN A 165 -15.98 9.11 -2.40
C ASN A 165 -16.04 9.25 -3.93
N THR A 166 -16.47 10.39 -4.48
CA THR A 166 -16.56 10.60 -5.93
C THR A 166 -15.20 10.57 -6.62
N ILE A 167 -14.16 11.08 -5.96
CA ILE A 167 -12.79 11.07 -6.51
C ILE A 167 -12.13 9.70 -6.33
N ALA A 168 -12.45 8.99 -5.24
CA ALA A 168 -12.09 7.58 -5.09
C ALA A 168 -12.75 6.73 -6.18
N TYR A 169 -14.01 7.00 -6.55
CA TYR A 169 -14.67 6.36 -7.69
C TYR A 169 -14.02 6.72 -9.02
N GLU A 170 -13.63 7.98 -9.28
CA GLU A 170 -12.94 8.39 -10.52
C GLU A 170 -11.50 7.78 -10.63
N ALA A 171 -10.77 7.71 -9.50
CA ALA A 171 -9.44 7.06 -9.45
C ALA A 171 -9.54 5.53 -9.49
N LEU A 172 -10.60 4.97 -8.92
CA LEU A 172 -11.00 3.58 -9.15
C LEU A 172 -11.37 3.40 -10.62
N GLU A 173 -12.04 4.33 -11.29
CA GLU A 173 -12.36 4.29 -12.73
C GLU A 173 -11.11 4.24 -13.64
N GLU A 174 -10.05 4.98 -13.27
CA GLU A 174 -8.75 4.86 -13.94
C GLU A 174 -8.05 3.52 -13.66
N LEU A 175 -8.27 2.91 -12.49
CA LEU A 175 -7.84 1.54 -12.17
C LEU A 175 -8.80 0.45 -12.71
N GLU A 176 -10.06 0.78 -12.98
CA GLU A 176 -11.15 -0.08 -13.50
C GLU A 176 -10.92 -0.41 -14.98
N LYS A 177 -10.17 0.44 -15.69
CA LYS A 177 -9.63 0.10 -17.03
C LYS A 177 -8.59 -1.02 -16.98
N ILE A 178 -8.04 -1.33 -15.80
CA ILE A 178 -6.97 -2.32 -15.61
C ILE A 178 -7.48 -3.56 -14.86
N VAL A 179 -8.56 -3.47 -14.04
CA VAL A 179 -9.09 -4.61 -13.26
C VAL A 179 -10.62 -4.59 -13.18
N THR A 180 -11.24 -5.75 -13.35
CA THR A 180 -12.69 -5.98 -13.52
C THR A 180 -13.55 -5.55 -12.30
N GLU A 181 -14.07 -4.32 -12.37
CA GLU A 181 -15.10 -3.55 -11.63
C GLU A 181 -15.96 -4.21 -10.51
N LYS A 182 -16.36 -5.48 -10.62
CA LYS A 182 -17.33 -6.09 -9.69
C LYS A 182 -16.74 -6.82 -8.50
N GLU A 183 -15.45 -7.12 -8.54
CA GLU A 183 -14.83 -7.97 -7.52
C GLU A 183 -14.11 -7.14 -6.45
N LEU A 184 -13.38 -6.08 -6.84
CA LEU A 184 -12.69 -5.18 -5.92
C LEU A 184 -13.65 -4.47 -4.95
N SER A 185 -14.73 -3.86 -5.46
CA SER A 185 -15.76 -3.22 -4.62
C SER A 185 -16.45 -4.21 -3.66
N LYS A 186 -16.61 -5.47 -4.09
CA LYS A 186 -17.07 -6.57 -3.22
C LYS A 186 -16.02 -7.02 -2.21
N ALA A 187 -14.73 -6.93 -2.51
CA ALA A 187 -13.66 -7.29 -1.60
C ALA A 187 -13.50 -6.26 -0.47
N PHE A 188 -13.58 -4.96 -0.81
CA PHE A 188 -13.57 -3.87 0.15
C PHE A 188 -14.85 -3.79 1.02
N SER A 189 -15.97 -4.40 0.59
CA SER A 189 -17.22 -4.45 1.37
C SER A 189 -17.44 -5.75 2.16
N LYS A 190 -16.58 -6.77 1.97
CA LYS A 190 -16.66 -8.03 2.71
C LYS A 190 -15.90 -7.92 4.03
N THR A 191 -16.58 -8.20 5.14
CA THR A 191 -15.95 -8.56 6.42
C THR A 191 -15.55 -10.04 6.37
N PRO A 192 -14.39 -10.43 6.97
CA PRO A 192 -13.92 -11.81 6.89
C PRO A 192 -14.91 -12.77 7.56
N ALA A 193 -15.42 -13.73 6.79
CA ALA A 193 -16.24 -14.81 7.31
C ALA A 193 -15.37 -15.77 8.17
N ALA A 194 -15.91 -16.21 9.31
CA ALA A 194 -15.28 -17.13 10.27
C ALA A 194 -14.81 -18.48 9.67
N ASN A 195 -15.09 -18.76 8.41
CA ASN A 195 -14.66 -19.96 7.68
C ASN A 195 -13.28 -19.86 6.99
N SER A 196 -12.60 -18.69 7.01
CA SER A 196 -11.29 -18.52 6.35
C SER A 196 -10.16 -19.34 7.00
N HIS A 197 -10.35 -19.82 8.24
CA HIS A 197 -9.38 -20.65 8.94
C HIS A 197 -9.17 -22.03 8.33
N ARG A 198 -10.17 -22.56 7.59
CA ARG A 198 -10.08 -23.92 7.02
C ARG A 198 -9.25 -23.94 5.73
N THR A 199 -9.37 -22.89 4.90
CA THR A 199 -8.62 -22.74 3.65
C THR A 199 -7.16 -22.35 3.92
N SER A 200 -6.93 -21.44 4.87
CA SER A 200 -5.58 -21.05 5.32
C SER A 200 -4.79 -22.21 5.93
N LYS A 201 -5.41 -23.06 6.75
CA LYS A 201 -4.72 -24.25 7.32
C LYS A 201 -4.29 -25.25 6.25
N LYS A 202 -5.11 -25.47 5.22
CA LYS A 202 -4.79 -26.39 4.11
C LYS A 202 -3.64 -25.87 3.24
N LEU A 203 -3.64 -24.58 2.93
CA LEU A 203 -2.56 -23.93 2.17
C LEU A 203 -1.27 -23.84 2.97
N TYR A 204 -1.34 -23.50 4.25
CA TYR A 204 -0.19 -23.50 5.17
C TYR A 204 0.47 -24.88 5.27
N LEU A 205 -0.33 -25.96 5.41
CA LEU A 205 0.18 -27.34 5.39
C LEU A 205 0.86 -27.71 4.07
N LYS A 206 0.36 -27.21 2.94
CA LYS A 206 0.95 -27.44 1.60
C LYS A 206 2.32 -26.75 1.49
N MET A 207 2.45 -25.51 1.98
CA MET A 207 3.74 -24.80 2.01
C MET A 207 4.73 -25.44 2.97
N LEU A 208 4.31 -25.80 4.19
CA LEU A 208 5.19 -26.46 5.16
C LEU A 208 5.76 -27.75 4.58
N LYS A 209 4.94 -28.51 3.83
CA LYS A 209 5.38 -29.71 3.12
C LYS A 209 6.42 -29.40 2.04
N GLN A 210 6.21 -28.36 1.24
CA GLN A 210 7.17 -27.94 0.21
C GLN A 210 8.49 -27.44 0.80
N GLU A 211 8.43 -26.67 1.88
CA GLU A 211 9.63 -26.16 2.55
C GLU A 211 10.42 -27.29 3.23
N THR A 212 9.71 -28.25 3.84
CA THR A 212 10.31 -29.47 4.39
C THR A 212 10.95 -30.31 3.28
N MET A 213 10.31 -30.43 2.11
CA MET A 213 10.89 -31.10 0.95
C MET A 213 12.17 -30.41 0.49
N LYS A 214 12.16 -29.09 0.28
CA LYS A 214 13.37 -28.34 -0.12
C LYS A 214 14.52 -28.49 0.89
N LYS A 215 14.23 -28.38 2.20
CA LYS A 215 15.21 -28.60 3.26
C LYS A 215 15.73 -30.03 3.28
N SER A 216 14.88 -31.02 3.02
CA SER A 216 15.31 -32.41 2.91
C SER A 216 16.18 -32.66 1.68
N GLU A 217 15.86 -32.06 0.54
CA GLU A 217 16.66 -32.15 -0.69
C GLU A 217 18.03 -31.51 -0.50
N GLN A 218 18.09 -30.32 0.11
CA GLN A 218 19.36 -29.68 0.48
C GLN A 218 20.17 -30.54 1.44
N SER A 219 19.53 -31.09 2.48
CA SER A 219 20.21 -31.98 3.42
C SER A 219 20.72 -33.27 2.76
N ILE A 220 20.00 -33.84 1.79
CA ILE A 220 20.45 -34.98 0.99
C ILE A 220 21.63 -34.58 0.10
N LEU A 221 21.57 -33.43 -0.56
CA LEU A 221 22.65 -32.92 -1.40
C LEU A 221 23.93 -32.65 -0.60
N GLU A 222 23.80 -32.13 0.61
CA GLU A 222 24.93 -31.89 1.51
C GLU A 222 25.48 -33.20 2.09
N SER A 223 24.62 -34.10 2.59
CA SER A 223 25.06 -35.30 3.32
C SER A 223 25.46 -36.49 2.42
N VAL A 224 24.81 -36.65 1.27
CA VAL A 224 25.03 -37.78 0.35
C VAL A 224 25.94 -37.40 -0.80
N PHE A 225 25.77 -36.19 -1.34
CA PHE A 225 26.49 -35.74 -2.54
C PHE A 225 27.64 -34.77 -2.26
N ASN A 226 27.80 -34.35 -1.00
CA ASN A 226 28.91 -33.48 -0.54
C ASN A 226 29.01 -32.16 -1.34
N VAL A 227 27.88 -31.67 -1.85
CA VAL A 227 27.79 -30.41 -2.59
C VAL A 227 27.63 -29.28 -1.58
N LYS A 228 28.55 -28.30 -1.60
CA LYS A 228 28.45 -27.08 -0.79
C LYS A 228 27.83 -25.96 -1.62
N PHE A 229 26.79 -25.33 -1.07
CA PHE A 229 26.14 -24.15 -1.62
C PHE A 229 26.66 -22.88 -0.96
#